data_AF-A0A6P1GIL7-F1
#
_entry.id   AF-A0A6P1GIL7-F1
#
_cell.length_a   1.000
_cell.length_b   1.000
_cell.length_c   1.000
_cell.angle_alpha   90.00
_cell.angle_beta   90.00
_cell.angle_gamma   90.00
#
_symmetry.space_group_name_H-M   'P 1'
#
loop_
_entity.id
_entity.type
_entity.pdbx_description
1 polymer ?
#
loop_
_entity_poly.entity_id
_entity_poly.type
_entity_poly.pdbx_seq_one_letter_code
_entity_poly.pdbx_strand_id
1 'polypeptide(L)'
;METMIEERWKLYKNGLSDAKISAIQNVTRSAIAQWRKRHSLKSNVPKISNGRQLAPMRHLLTELGWGKRAIAKSQNVSTTVIKDWRQRHGVKPHPGTRGMTEKQRHDQIQALQKRVVKAVGYGLPFDIAADAAAELMLAVIEGNVPINAIEEQGRRFGNQALQKFANAFTTKSLDNDLPGHDGLTLLDTLVDESSSIWLEQMGATIH
;
A
#
# COMPACT_ATOMS: atom_id res chain seq x y z
N MET A 1 29.71 -28.17 -11.38
CA MET A 1 28.30 -27.78 -11.62
C MET A 1 27.73 -26.90 -10.49
N GLU A 2 28.25 -26.99 -9.26
CA GLU A 2 27.81 -26.15 -8.10
C GLU A 2 28.03 -24.64 -8.29
N THR A 3 29.10 -24.24 -8.99
CA THR A 3 29.45 -22.82 -9.22
C THR A 3 28.37 -22.02 -9.96
N MET A 4 27.69 -22.64 -10.92
CA MET A 4 26.67 -21.97 -11.74
C MET A 4 25.39 -21.65 -10.94
N ILE A 5 25.06 -22.50 -9.95
CA ILE A 5 23.89 -22.32 -9.09
C ILE A 5 24.15 -21.20 -8.07
N GLU A 6 25.34 -21.17 -7.48
CA GLU A 6 25.76 -20.11 -6.55
C GLU A 6 25.83 -18.74 -7.22
N GLU A 7 26.36 -18.67 -8.44
CA GLU A 7 26.35 -17.45 -9.25
C GLU A 7 24.92 -16.97 -9.52
N ARG A 8 23.99 -17.88 -9.81
CA ARG A 8 22.59 -17.53 -10.05
C ARG A 8 21.92 -16.93 -8.82
N TRP A 9 22.24 -17.48 -7.64
CA TRP A 9 21.80 -16.94 -6.35
C TRP A 9 22.35 -15.53 -6.08
N LYS A 10 23.63 -15.29 -6.36
CA LYS A 10 24.24 -13.96 -6.22
C LYS A 10 23.60 -12.94 -7.15
N LEU A 11 23.41 -13.28 -8.42
CA LEU A 11 22.77 -12.40 -9.41
C LEU A 11 21.32 -12.06 -9.02
N TYR A 12 20.57 -13.04 -8.49
CA TYR A 12 19.22 -12.81 -8.00
C TYR A 12 19.19 -11.90 -6.76
N LYS A 13 20.08 -12.11 -5.78
CA LYS A 13 20.19 -11.25 -4.58
C LYS A 13 20.55 -9.81 -4.92
N ASN A 14 21.33 -9.60 -5.98
CA ASN A 14 21.65 -8.28 -6.50
C ASN A 14 20.47 -7.59 -7.22
N GLY A 15 19.27 -8.19 -7.22
CA GLY A 15 18.05 -7.59 -7.77
C GLY A 15 17.93 -7.70 -9.29
N LEU A 16 18.74 -8.54 -9.95
CA LEU A 16 18.61 -8.72 -11.40
C LEU A 16 17.33 -9.47 -11.74
N SER A 17 16.72 -9.09 -12.86
CA SER A 17 15.54 -9.77 -13.41
C SER A 17 15.92 -11.07 -14.10
N ASP A 18 14.97 -12.00 -14.20
CA ASP A 18 15.13 -13.29 -14.89
C ASP A 18 15.71 -13.11 -16.32
N ALA A 19 15.37 -12.02 -17.01
CA ALA A 19 15.88 -11.69 -18.34
C ALA A 19 17.35 -11.24 -18.36
N LYS A 20 17.82 -10.54 -17.31
CA LYS A 20 19.22 -10.14 -17.18
C LYS A 20 20.08 -11.32 -16.74
N ILE A 21 19.59 -12.12 -15.78
CA ILE A 21 20.26 -13.34 -15.33
C ILE A 21 20.41 -14.33 -16.49
N SER A 22 19.38 -14.48 -17.31
CA SER A 22 19.42 -15.36 -18.48
C SER A 22 20.47 -14.94 -19.50
N ALA A 23 20.62 -13.62 -19.72
CA ALA A 23 21.61 -13.08 -20.64
C ALA A 23 23.05 -13.27 -20.13
N ILE A 24 23.27 -13.07 -18.83
CA ILE A 24 24.60 -13.22 -18.21
C ILE A 24 25.04 -14.69 -18.21
N GLN A 25 24.13 -15.61 -17.87
CA GLN A 25 24.45 -17.04 -17.78
C GLN A 25 24.26 -17.80 -19.11
N ASN A 26 23.91 -17.09 -20.19
CA ASN A 26 23.61 -17.66 -21.50
C ASN A 26 22.62 -18.85 -21.45
N VAL A 27 21.57 -18.72 -20.64
CA VAL A 27 20.49 -19.71 -20.52
C VAL A 27 19.16 -19.10 -20.93
N THR A 28 18.15 -19.93 -21.14
CA THR A 28 16.82 -19.41 -21.49
C THR A 28 16.17 -18.72 -20.29
N ARG A 29 15.37 -17.68 -20.56
CA ARG A 29 14.54 -17.01 -19.54
C ARG A 29 13.64 -17.99 -18.80
N SER A 30 13.11 -18.97 -19.53
CA SER A 30 12.26 -20.05 -18.99
C SER A 30 13.01 -20.91 -17.97
N ALA A 31 14.29 -21.21 -18.21
CA ALA A 31 15.12 -21.97 -17.28
C ALA A 31 15.36 -21.21 -15.97
N ILE A 32 15.63 -19.89 -16.04
CA ILE A 32 15.74 -19.05 -14.84
C ILE A 32 14.40 -18.97 -14.11
N ALA A 33 13.29 -18.80 -14.83
CA ALA A 33 11.97 -18.74 -14.22
C ALA A 33 11.58 -20.06 -13.53
N GLN A 34 11.93 -21.21 -14.11
CA GLN A 34 11.71 -22.52 -13.48
C GLN A 34 12.60 -22.73 -12.26
N TRP A 35 13.89 -22.38 -12.34
CA TRP A 35 14.79 -22.39 -11.18
C TRP A 35 14.23 -21.53 -10.04
N ARG A 36 13.82 -20.30 -10.34
CA ARG A 36 13.22 -19.37 -9.39
C ARG A 36 11.98 -19.97 -8.72
N LYS A 37 11.10 -20.60 -9.49
CA LYS A 37 9.90 -21.29 -8.98
C LYS A 37 10.23 -22.49 -8.09
N ARG A 38 11.22 -23.32 -8.46
CA ARG A 38 11.67 -24.48 -7.67
C ARG A 38 12.24 -24.08 -6.31
N HIS A 39 12.82 -22.88 -6.21
CA HIS A 39 13.34 -22.32 -4.96
C HIS A 39 12.37 -21.33 -4.28
N SER A 40 11.09 -21.29 -4.68
CA SER A 40 10.06 -20.41 -4.07
C SER A 40 10.41 -18.91 -4.08
N LEU A 41 11.24 -18.46 -5.02
CA LEU A 41 11.69 -17.09 -5.14
C LEU A 41 10.68 -16.23 -5.93
N LYS A 42 10.49 -14.96 -5.54
CA LYS A 42 9.61 -14.00 -6.23
C LYS A 42 10.33 -13.41 -7.46
N SER A 43 9.58 -12.99 -8.48
CA SER A 43 10.20 -12.29 -9.62
C SER A 43 10.72 -10.93 -9.16
N ASN A 44 11.99 -10.62 -9.47
CA ASN A 44 12.58 -9.29 -9.28
C ASN A 44 12.07 -8.25 -10.29
N VAL A 45 11.34 -8.68 -11.33
CA VAL A 45 10.57 -7.75 -12.15
C VAL A 45 9.36 -7.30 -11.35
N PRO A 46 9.17 -5.98 -11.11
CA PRO A 46 7.96 -5.49 -10.49
C PRO A 46 6.77 -5.98 -11.31
N LYS A 47 5.84 -6.68 -10.66
CA LYS A 47 4.57 -7.00 -11.31
C LYS A 47 3.96 -5.66 -11.69
N ILE A 48 3.81 -5.40 -13.00
CA ILE A 48 2.97 -4.31 -13.47
C ILE A 48 1.63 -4.53 -12.78
N SER A 49 1.19 -3.56 -11.98
CA SER A 49 -0.04 -3.67 -11.21
C SER A 49 -1.14 -4.14 -12.14
N ASN A 50 -1.82 -5.22 -11.73
CA ASN A 50 -2.85 -5.84 -12.56
C ASN A 50 -3.85 -4.76 -12.98
N GLY A 51 -4.36 -4.81 -14.21
CA GLY A 51 -5.32 -3.82 -14.70
C GLY A 51 -6.53 -3.58 -13.77
N ARG A 52 -6.84 -4.56 -12.91
CA ARG A 52 -7.84 -4.48 -11.83
C ARG A 52 -7.49 -3.50 -10.70
N GLN A 53 -6.23 -3.44 -10.28
CA GLN A 53 -5.76 -2.49 -9.25
C GLN A 53 -5.69 -1.06 -9.77
N LEU A 54 -5.43 -0.88 -11.07
CA LEU A 54 -5.39 0.43 -11.71
C LEU A 54 -6.75 0.89 -12.25
N ALA A 55 -7.75 0.01 -12.32
CA ALA A 55 -9.07 0.36 -12.86
C ALA A 55 -9.73 1.51 -12.10
N PRO A 56 -9.75 1.54 -10.75
CA PRO A 56 -10.38 2.64 -10.03
C PRO A 56 -9.68 3.98 -10.29
N MET A 57 -8.33 3.98 -10.26
CA MET A 57 -7.54 5.16 -10.63
C MET A 57 -7.81 5.63 -12.06
N ARG A 58 -7.99 4.72 -13.02
CA ARG A 58 -8.32 5.09 -14.41
C ARG A 58 -9.74 5.66 -14.55
N HIS A 59 -10.69 5.20 -13.74
CA HIS A 59 -12.03 5.79 -13.65
C HIS A 59 -11.92 7.24 -13.14
N LEU A 60 -11.27 7.45 -12.00
CA LEU A 60 -11.04 8.77 -11.43
C LEU A 60 -10.38 9.73 -12.43
N LEU A 61 -9.28 9.32 -13.06
CA LEU A 61 -8.58 10.16 -14.04
C LEU A 61 -9.48 10.48 -15.25
N THR A 62 -10.35 9.56 -15.66
CA THR A 62 -11.29 9.82 -16.76
C THR A 62 -12.41 10.77 -16.34
N GLU A 63 -12.90 10.67 -15.11
CA GLU A 63 -13.86 11.62 -14.50
C GLU A 63 -13.27 13.02 -14.39
N LEU A 64 -11.98 13.13 -14.06
CA LEU A 64 -11.19 14.37 -14.09
C LEU A 64 -10.94 14.91 -15.50
N GLY A 65 -11.40 14.21 -16.55
CA GLY A 65 -11.28 14.63 -17.94
C GLY A 65 -9.96 14.23 -18.62
N TRP A 66 -9.16 13.34 -18.03
CA TRP A 66 -7.88 12.99 -18.63
C TRP A 66 -8.04 12.15 -19.91
N GLY A 67 -7.32 12.56 -20.95
CA GLY A 67 -7.24 11.82 -22.20
C GLY A 67 -6.43 10.51 -22.07
N LYS A 68 -6.68 9.56 -22.98
CA LYS A 68 -6.00 8.24 -23.00
C LYS A 68 -4.46 8.34 -23.00
N ARG A 69 -3.91 9.35 -23.69
CA ARG A 69 -2.46 9.59 -23.76
C ARG A 69 -1.88 10.01 -22.41
N ALA A 70 -2.59 10.88 -21.69
CA ALA A 70 -2.16 11.36 -20.37
C ALA A 70 -2.20 10.23 -19.33
N ILE A 71 -3.30 9.46 -19.31
CA ILE A 71 -3.44 8.29 -18.42
C ILE A 71 -2.34 7.27 -18.71
N ALA A 72 -2.13 6.94 -19.99
CA ALA A 72 -1.07 6.03 -20.42
C ALA A 72 0.32 6.48 -19.96
N LYS A 73 0.66 7.77 -20.16
CA LYS A 73 1.93 8.35 -19.70
C LYS A 73 2.08 8.25 -18.18
N SER A 74 1.03 8.58 -17.41
CA SER A 74 1.08 8.56 -15.94
C SER A 74 1.30 7.17 -15.34
N GLN A 75 0.83 6.13 -16.02
CA GLN A 75 0.95 4.74 -15.55
C GLN A 75 2.07 3.97 -16.26
N ASN A 76 2.84 4.63 -17.13
CA ASN A 76 3.86 4.02 -17.98
C ASN A 76 3.34 2.79 -18.75
N VAL A 77 2.14 2.91 -19.34
CA VAL A 77 1.50 1.85 -20.15
C VAL A 77 1.24 2.34 -21.57
N SER A 78 1.02 1.42 -22.50
CA SER A 78 0.65 1.79 -23.87
C SER A 78 -0.77 2.37 -23.93
N THR A 79 -1.03 3.21 -24.93
CA THR A 79 -2.37 3.79 -25.14
C THR A 79 -3.41 2.73 -25.53
N THR A 80 -2.96 1.61 -26.12
CA THR A 80 -3.80 0.43 -26.42
C THR A 80 -4.35 -0.21 -25.15
N VAL A 81 -3.53 -0.34 -24.09
CA VAL A 81 -3.99 -0.86 -22.79
C VAL A 81 -5.12 -0.01 -22.22
N ILE A 82 -5.04 1.31 -22.35
CA ILE A 82 -6.11 2.22 -21.90
C ILE A 82 -7.34 2.13 -22.79
N LYS A 83 -7.17 1.95 -24.11
CA LYS A 83 -8.28 1.73 -25.05
C LYS A 83 -9.06 0.47 -24.69
N ASP A 84 -8.36 -0.65 -24.52
CA ASP A 84 -8.97 -1.94 -24.20
C ASP A 84 -9.65 -1.90 -22.83
N TRP A 85 -9.03 -1.24 -21.84
CA TRP A 85 -9.63 -1.02 -20.54
C TRP A 85 -10.94 -0.20 -20.65
N ARG A 86 -10.96 0.91 -21.42
CA ARG A 86 -12.18 1.69 -21.63
C ARG A 86 -13.29 0.86 -22.26
N GLN A 87 -12.95 0.00 -23.23
CA GLN A 87 -13.92 -0.88 -23.90
C GLN A 87 -14.50 -1.91 -22.93
N ARG A 88 -13.67 -2.56 -22.09
CA ARG A 88 -14.13 -3.55 -21.10
C ARG A 88 -15.00 -2.95 -20.01
N HIS A 89 -14.72 -1.71 -19.61
CA HIS A 89 -15.42 -1.02 -18.52
C HIS A 89 -16.52 -0.06 -19.02
N GLY A 90 -16.83 -0.03 -20.32
CA GLY A 90 -17.87 0.84 -20.88
C GLY A 90 -17.61 2.35 -20.72
N VAL A 91 -16.37 2.76 -20.48
CA VAL A 91 -16.02 4.15 -20.20
C VAL A 91 -15.95 4.93 -21.51
N LYS A 92 -16.95 5.78 -21.75
CA LYS A 92 -17.01 6.61 -22.95
C LYS A 92 -15.85 7.64 -22.94
N PRO A 93 -15.18 7.86 -24.09
CA PRO A 93 -14.22 8.94 -24.21
C PRO A 93 -14.96 10.28 -24.03
N HIS A 94 -14.43 11.16 -23.19
CA HIS A 94 -14.91 12.54 -23.12
C HIS A 94 -14.67 13.22 -24.48
N PRO A 95 -15.75 13.66 -25.18
CA PRO A 95 -15.60 14.35 -26.44
C PRO A 95 -15.06 15.77 -26.20
N GLY A 96 -14.07 16.19 -27.00
CA GLY A 96 -13.66 17.59 -27.07
C GLY A 96 -12.76 18.12 -25.94
N THR A 97 -12.22 17.29 -25.04
CA THR A 97 -11.25 17.79 -24.06
C THR A 97 -9.98 18.24 -24.75
N ARG A 98 -9.74 19.55 -24.82
CA ARG A 98 -8.40 20.10 -25.12
C ARG A 98 -7.41 19.39 -24.21
N GLY A 99 -6.31 18.90 -24.78
CA GLY A 99 -5.30 18.20 -23.99
C GLY A 99 -4.77 19.12 -22.89
N MET A 100 -5.07 18.81 -21.63
CA MET A 100 -4.50 19.53 -20.49
C MET A 100 -2.98 19.47 -20.57
N THR A 101 -2.30 20.53 -20.16
CA THR A 101 -0.84 20.50 -20.00
C THR A 101 -0.45 19.63 -18.80
N GLU A 102 0.83 19.25 -18.73
CA GLU A 102 1.34 18.47 -17.59
C GLU A 102 1.21 19.23 -16.26
N LYS A 103 1.48 20.53 -16.28
CA LYS A 103 1.30 21.42 -15.14
C LYS A 103 -0.16 21.46 -14.68
N GLN A 104 -1.10 21.67 -15.61
CA GLN A 104 -2.54 21.69 -15.28
C GLN A 104 -3.02 20.37 -14.65
N ARG A 105 -2.51 19.23 -15.14
CA ARG A 105 -2.83 17.92 -14.58
C ARG A 105 -2.28 17.77 -13.16
N HIS A 106 -1.05 18.22 -12.92
CA HIS A 106 -0.45 18.20 -11.59
C HIS A 106 -1.23 19.08 -10.62
N ASP A 107 -1.55 20.32 -11.04
CA ASP A 107 -2.31 21.28 -10.25
C ASP A 107 -3.71 20.76 -9.90
N GLN A 108 -4.37 20.03 -10.82
CA GLN A 108 -5.67 19.41 -10.58
C GLN A 108 -5.62 18.32 -9.50
N ILE A 109 -4.60 17.46 -9.53
CA ILE A 109 -4.42 16.42 -8.49
C ILE A 109 -4.08 17.05 -7.15
N GLN A 110 -3.21 18.07 -7.14
CA GLN A 110 -2.88 18.82 -5.93
C GLN A 110 -4.11 19.53 -5.34
N ALA A 111 -4.96 20.12 -6.19
CA ALA A 111 -6.20 20.74 -5.75
C ALA A 111 -7.16 19.71 -5.13
N LEU A 112 -7.28 18.52 -5.72
CA LEU A 112 -8.07 17.43 -5.18
C LEU A 112 -7.55 16.97 -3.80
N GLN A 113 -6.23 16.77 -3.66
CA GLN A 113 -5.61 16.42 -2.39
C GLN A 113 -5.83 17.50 -1.32
N LYS A 114 -5.66 18.78 -1.66
CA LYS A 114 -5.95 19.89 -0.75
C LYS A 114 -7.41 19.91 -0.32
N ARG A 115 -8.34 19.61 -1.23
CA ARG A 115 -9.77 19.52 -0.94
C ARG A 115 -10.09 18.38 0.02
N VAL A 116 -9.48 17.21 -0.16
CA VAL A 116 -9.59 16.05 0.75
C VAL A 116 -9.07 16.41 2.15
N VAL A 117 -7.88 16.98 2.25
CA VAL A 117 -7.30 17.42 3.54
C VAL A 117 -8.20 18.44 4.23
N LYS A 118 -8.71 19.42 3.49
CA LYS A 118 -9.64 20.42 4.02
C LYS A 118 -10.96 19.80 4.50
N ALA A 119 -11.45 18.77 3.82
CA ALA A 119 -12.70 18.09 4.16
C ALA A 119 -12.61 17.27 5.46
N VAL A 120 -11.45 16.66 5.72
CA VAL A 120 -11.16 15.99 7.01
C VAL A 120 -11.12 17.02 8.15
N GLY A 121 -10.57 18.20 7.87
CA GLY A 121 -10.55 19.35 8.79
C GLY A 121 -9.24 19.47 9.58
N TYR A 122 -9.03 20.66 10.14
CA TYR A 122 -7.80 21.03 10.85
C TYR A 122 -7.84 20.81 12.37
N GLY A 123 -8.95 20.28 12.89
CA GLY A 123 -9.13 20.05 14.33
C GLY A 123 -8.43 18.79 14.87
N LEU A 124 -7.88 17.96 13.98
CA LEU A 124 -7.17 16.73 14.31
C LEU A 124 -5.65 16.99 14.37
N PRO A 125 -4.90 16.26 15.21
CA PRO A 125 -3.44 16.21 15.13
C PRO A 125 -2.96 15.86 13.71
N PHE A 126 -1.82 16.43 13.30
CA PHE A 126 -1.32 16.34 11.92
C PHE A 126 -1.25 14.90 11.39
N ASP A 127 -0.71 13.97 12.18
CA ASP A 127 -0.54 12.57 11.76
C ASP A 127 -1.90 11.86 11.55
N ILE A 128 -2.85 12.08 12.46
CA ILE A 128 -4.21 11.52 12.36
C ILE A 128 -4.97 12.12 11.16
N ALA A 129 -4.81 13.44 10.96
CA ALA A 129 -5.41 14.12 9.81
C ALA A 129 -4.83 13.63 8.49
N ALA A 130 -3.52 13.36 8.44
CA ALA A 130 -2.84 12.82 7.26
C ALA A 130 -3.33 11.40 6.93
N ASP A 131 -3.46 10.53 7.95
CA ASP A 131 -4.00 9.18 7.78
C ASP A 131 -5.47 9.20 7.32
N ALA A 132 -6.30 10.02 7.95
CA ALA A 132 -7.70 10.19 7.55
C ALA A 132 -7.82 10.72 6.10
N ALA A 133 -6.97 11.67 5.71
CA ALA A 133 -6.93 12.20 4.36
C ALA A 133 -6.46 11.14 3.34
N ALA A 134 -5.51 10.29 3.71
CA ALA A 134 -5.07 9.17 2.88
C ALA A 134 -6.18 8.14 2.68
N GLU A 135 -6.89 7.75 3.75
CA GLU A 135 -8.03 6.83 3.68
C GLU A 135 -9.16 7.38 2.80
N LEU A 136 -9.50 8.67 2.97
CA LEU A 136 -10.51 9.34 2.14
C LEU A 136 -10.08 9.41 0.68
N MET A 137 -8.83 9.78 0.40
CA MET A 137 -8.32 9.82 -0.98
C MET A 137 -8.34 8.44 -1.64
N LEU A 138 -8.02 7.39 -0.88
CA LEU A 138 -8.11 6.02 -1.37
C LEU A 138 -9.57 5.65 -1.70
N ALA A 139 -10.51 5.98 -0.83
CA ALA A 139 -11.93 5.73 -1.06
C ALA A 139 -12.48 6.49 -2.28
N VAL A 140 -11.97 7.69 -2.55
CA VAL A 140 -12.25 8.45 -3.78
C VAL A 140 -11.67 7.75 -5.02
N ILE A 141 -10.42 7.28 -4.94
CA ILE A 141 -9.79 6.53 -6.04
C ILE A 141 -10.55 5.24 -6.34
N GLU A 142 -11.00 4.54 -5.31
CA GLU A 142 -11.77 3.30 -5.42
C GLU A 142 -13.17 3.50 -6.01
N GLY A 143 -13.67 4.74 -6.01
CA GLY A 143 -15.03 5.08 -6.46
C GLY A 143 -16.10 4.86 -5.38
N ASN A 144 -15.70 4.56 -4.14
CA ASN A 144 -16.61 4.44 -3.00
C ASN A 144 -17.14 5.81 -2.54
N VAL A 145 -16.34 6.87 -2.75
CA VAL A 145 -16.72 8.26 -2.46
C VAL A 145 -16.65 9.06 -3.76
N PRO A 146 -17.78 9.57 -4.28
CA PRO A 146 -17.75 10.41 -5.47
C PRO A 146 -17.12 11.78 -5.15
N ILE A 147 -16.51 12.41 -6.14
CA ILE A 147 -15.75 13.67 -5.96
C ILE A 147 -16.61 14.80 -5.38
N ASN A 148 -17.93 14.79 -5.61
CA ASN A 148 -18.87 15.76 -5.08
C ASN A 148 -19.22 15.55 -3.59
N ALA A 149 -19.00 14.35 -3.03
CA ALA A 149 -19.33 14.01 -1.65
C ALA A 149 -18.13 14.08 -0.69
N ILE A 150 -16.98 14.59 -1.16
CA ILE A 150 -15.73 14.68 -0.38
C ILE A 150 -15.95 15.47 0.91
N GLU A 151 -16.60 16.64 0.84
CA GLU A 151 -16.82 17.49 2.04
C GLU A 151 -17.76 16.85 3.06
N GLU A 152 -18.81 16.17 2.59
CA GLU A 152 -19.80 15.52 3.45
C GLU A 152 -19.17 14.33 4.19
N GLN A 153 -18.42 13.50 3.45
CA GLN A 153 -17.80 12.31 4.02
C GLN A 153 -16.52 12.60 4.80
N GLY A 154 -15.86 13.74 4.57
CA GLY A 154 -14.59 14.08 5.20
C GLY A 154 -14.60 13.99 6.73
N ARG A 155 -15.67 14.50 7.36
CA ARG A 155 -15.83 14.43 8.82
C ARG A 155 -15.97 13.00 9.33
N ARG A 156 -16.61 12.12 8.56
CA ARG A 156 -16.76 10.70 8.94
C ARG A 156 -15.40 10.01 9.00
N PHE A 157 -14.56 10.20 7.99
CA PHE A 157 -13.21 9.63 7.97
C PHE A 157 -12.34 10.22 9.08
N GLY A 158 -12.42 11.53 9.34
CA GLY A 158 -11.75 12.16 10.48
C GLY A 158 -12.14 11.56 11.83
N ASN A 159 -13.45 11.39 12.07
CA ASN A 159 -13.96 10.77 13.29
C ASN A 159 -13.54 9.30 13.42
N GLN A 160 -13.53 8.54 12.32
CA GLN A 160 -13.06 7.15 12.30
C GLN A 160 -11.57 7.05 12.62
N ALA A 161 -10.73 7.92 12.06
CA ALA A 161 -9.31 7.96 12.36
C ALA A 161 -9.05 8.34 13.83
N LEU A 162 -9.81 9.31 14.35
CA LEU A 162 -9.75 9.67 15.77
C LEU A 162 -10.15 8.51 16.68
N GLN A 163 -11.21 7.77 16.33
CA GLN A 163 -11.63 6.57 17.07
C GLN A 163 -10.57 5.45 17.00
N LYS A 164 -9.98 5.20 15.84
CA LYS A 164 -8.89 4.23 15.68
C LYS A 164 -7.69 4.61 16.56
N PHE A 165 -7.31 5.88 16.55
CA PHE A 165 -6.24 6.40 17.39
C PHE A 165 -6.58 6.26 18.88
N ALA A 166 -7.77 6.72 19.30
CA ALA A 166 -8.21 6.60 20.69
C ALA A 166 -8.20 5.13 21.15
N ASN A 167 -8.70 4.21 20.33
CA ASN A 167 -8.71 2.77 20.62
C ASN A 167 -7.29 2.18 20.73
N ALA A 168 -6.32 2.65 19.94
CA ALA A 168 -4.93 2.21 20.05
C ALA A 168 -4.32 2.54 21.43
N PHE A 169 -4.80 3.61 22.07
CA PHE A 169 -4.37 4.05 23.41
C PHE A 169 -5.42 3.82 24.50
N THR A 170 -6.50 3.09 24.22
CA THR A 170 -7.43 2.67 25.29
C THR A 170 -6.68 1.78 26.27
N THR A 171 -7.02 1.93 27.55
CA THR A 171 -6.55 1.05 28.63
C THR A 171 -6.94 -0.38 28.30
N LYS A 172 -6.00 -1.15 27.74
CA LYS A 172 -6.13 -2.61 27.71
C LYS A 172 -6.10 -3.08 29.15
N SER A 173 -7.09 -3.89 29.54
CA SER A 173 -7.03 -4.57 30.83
C SER A 173 -5.73 -5.35 30.91
N LEU A 174 -5.04 -5.30 32.05
CA LEU A 174 -3.86 -6.13 32.28
C LEU A 174 -4.20 -7.62 32.20
N ASP A 175 -5.46 -7.96 32.47
CA ASP A 175 -6.04 -9.31 32.39
C ASP A 175 -6.46 -9.73 30.97
N ASN A 176 -6.35 -8.84 29.97
CA ASN A 176 -6.68 -9.24 28.59
C ASN A 176 -5.59 -10.12 28.00
N ASP A 177 -5.99 -11.16 27.27
CA ASP A 177 -5.08 -12.02 26.53
C ASP A 177 -4.21 -11.21 25.55
N LEU A 178 -2.92 -11.51 25.54
CA LEU A 178 -1.96 -10.97 24.59
C LEU A 178 -2.28 -11.50 23.18
N PRO A 179 -2.31 -10.63 22.16
CA PRO A 179 -2.62 -11.04 20.80
C PRO A 179 -1.60 -12.05 20.29
N GLY A 180 -2.06 -13.27 19.98
CA GLY A 180 -1.23 -14.36 19.47
C GLY A 180 -0.77 -15.39 20.52
N HIS A 181 -1.18 -15.22 21.78
CA HIS A 181 -0.93 -16.19 22.84
C HIS A 181 -2.25 -16.56 23.53
N ASP A 182 -2.57 -17.85 23.57
CA ASP A 182 -3.73 -18.34 24.34
C ASP A 182 -3.39 -18.33 25.83
N GLY A 183 -4.08 -17.49 26.60
CA GLY A 183 -4.04 -17.47 28.07
C GLY A 183 -2.84 -16.77 28.70
N LEU A 184 -1.99 -16.11 27.93
CA LEU A 184 -0.94 -15.20 28.44
C LEU A 184 -1.49 -13.79 28.46
N THR A 185 -1.51 -13.16 29.62
CA THR A 185 -2.02 -11.81 29.84
C THR A 185 -0.90 -10.78 29.91
N LEU A 186 -1.22 -9.49 29.89
CA LEU A 186 -0.21 -8.44 30.06
C LEU A 186 0.45 -8.52 31.45
N LEU A 187 -0.29 -8.98 32.47
CA LEU A 187 0.23 -9.21 33.82
C LEU A 187 1.41 -10.18 33.82
N ASP A 188 1.36 -11.23 33.02
CA ASP A 188 2.41 -12.26 32.98
C ASP A 188 3.74 -11.75 32.41
N THR A 189 3.73 -10.58 31.78
CA THR A 189 4.94 -9.92 31.25
C THR A 189 5.54 -8.89 32.22
N LEU A 190 4.82 -8.52 33.28
CA LEU A 190 5.32 -7.61 34.28
C LEU A 190 6.24 -8.37 35.23
N VAL A 191 7.52 -7.98 35.24
CA VAL A 191 8.50 -8.49 36.20
C VAL A 191 8.16 -7.89 37.56
N ASP A 192 7.69 -8.72 38.48
CA ASP A 192 7.51 -8.31 39.87
C ASP A 192 8.87 -8.33 40.60
N GLU A 193 9.52 -7.16 40.64
CA GLU A 193 10.79 -6.99 41.36
C GLU A 193 10.66 -7.31 42.86
N SER A 194 9.46 -7.19 43.45
CA SER A 194 9.24 -7.51 44.87
C SER A 194 9.24 -9.01 45.16
N SER A 195 8.74 -9.83 44.23
CA SER A 195 8.82 -11.28 44.29
C SER A 195 10.26 -11.78 44.18
N SER A 196 11.09 -11.15 43.34
CA SER A 196 12.52 -11.49 43.20
C SER A 196 13.31 -11.20 44.48
N ILE A 197 13.07 -10.04 45.11
CA ILE A 197 13.70 -9.67 46.39
C ILE A 197 13.27 -10.63 47.51
N TRP A 198 12.00 -11.03 47.55
CA TRP A 198 11.51 -12.01 48.53
C TRP A 198 12.15 -13.39 48.34
N LEU A 199 12.32 -13.86 47.09
CA LEU A 199 12.98 -15.13 46.79
C LEU A 199 14.47 -15.12 47.15
N GLU A 200 15.18 -14.02 46.90
CA GLU A 200 16.56 -13.82 47.35
C GLU A 200 16.67 -13.83 48.88
N GLN A 201 15.71 -13.17 49.57
CA GLN A 201 15.67 -13.12 51.02
C GLN A 201 15.30 -14.47 51.67
N MET A 202 14.56 -15.32 50.96
CA MET A 202 14.23 -16.69 51.37
C MET A 202 15.30 -17.72 50.95
N GLY A 203 16.42 -17.28 50.38
CA GLY A 203 17.59 -18.12 50.09
C GLY A 203 17.47 -18.95 48.81
N ALA A 204 16.52 -18.66 47.92
CA ALA A 204 16.40 -19.30 46.62
C ALA A 204 17.26 -18.57 45.58
N THR A 205 18.58 -18.65 45.69
CA THR A 205 19.48 -18.18 44.63
C THR A 205 19.55 -19.24 43.53
N ILE A 206 19.16 -18.87 42.31
CA ILE A 206 19.41 -19.65 41.09
C ILE A 206 20.91 -19.52 40.76
N HIS A 207 21.63 -20.64 40.74
CA HIS A 207 22.96 -20.73 40.13
C HIS A 207 22.86 -20.92 38.62
#